data_AF-A0A434TAQ7-F1
#
_entry.id   AF-A0A434TAQ7-F1
#
_cell.length_a   1.000
_cell.length_b   1.000
_cell.length_c   1.000
_cell.angle_alpha   90.00
_cell.angle_beta   90.00
_cell.angle_gamma   90.00
#
_symmetry.space_group_name_H-M   'P 1'
#
loop_
_entity.id
_entity.type
_entity.pdbx_description
1 polymer ?
#
loop_
_entity_poly.entity_id
_entity_poly.type
_entity_poly.pdbx_seq_one_letter_code
_entity_poly.pdbx_strand_id
1 'polypeptide(L)'
;PRPGRESRALLSKAAEVMASKVGEFTRLMMEETGATGPWAGFNVMLAANMLREAAAMTTQISGEIIPSDKPGTLAMAIRQPAGVCLGIAPWNAPVILGTRALAMPLACGNTVVLKASEMCPGTHRLIGQVLV
;
A
#
# COMPACT_ATOMS: atom_id res chain seq x y z
N PRO A 1 5.07 -4.10 -16.75
CA PRO A 1 4.58 -4.45 -15.40
C PRO A 1 5.48 -5.52 -14.77
N ARG A 2 5.93 -5.35 -13.52
CA ARG A 2 6.75 -6.37 -12.86
C ARG A 2 5.93 -7.66 -12.65
N PRO A 3 6.54 -8.86 -12.75
CA PRO A 3 5.86 -10.10 -12.43
C PRO A 3 5.30 -10.10 -10.99
N GLY A 4 4.11 -10.69 -10.79
CA GLY A 4 3.44 -10.69 -9.48
C GLY A 4 4.30 -11.23 -8.34
N ARG A 5 5.14 -12.25 -8.59
CA ARG A 5 6.08 -12.80 -7.59
C ARG A 5 7.12 -11.79 -7.11
N GLU A 6 7.65 -10.97 -8.01
CA GLU A 6 8.63 -9.94 -7.67
C GLU A 6 7.95 -8.82 -6.86
N SER A 7 6.79 -8.34 -7.31
CA SER A 7 5.99 -7.35 -6.58
C SER A 7 5.58 -7.84 -5.19
N ARG A 8 5.23 -9.12 -5.05
CA ARG A 8 4.93 -9.76 -3.76
C ARG A 8 6.10 -9.66 -2.81
N ALA A 9 7.30 -10.05 -3.26
CA ALA A 9 8.49 -10.05 -2.43
C ALA A 9 8.84 -8.64 -1.93
N LEU A 10 8.74 -7.63 -2.79
CA LEU A 10 8.99 -6.23 -2.43
C LEU A 10 7.99 -5.72 -1.37
N LEU A 11 6.69 -5.98 -1.55
CA LEU A 11 5.66 -5.58 -0.58
C LEU A 11 5.77 -6.34 0.74
N SER A 12 6.12 -7.63 0.71
CA SER A 12 6.41 -8.40 1.94
C SER A 12 7.62 -7.84 2.68
N LYS A 13 8.70 -7.51 1.97
CA LYS A 13 9.88 -6.87 2.56
C LYS A 13 9.54 -5.49 3.14
N ALA A 14 8.74 -4.69 2.45
CA ALA A 14 8.28 -3.41 2.98
C ALA A 14 7.48 -3.57 4.28
N ALA A 15 6.66 -4.61 4.40
CA ALA A 15 5.95 -4.92 5.64
C ALA A 15 6.89 -5.25 6.81
N GLU A 16 7.96 -6.02 6.55
CA GLU A 16 9.00 -6.32 7.53
C GLU A 16 9.76 -5.06 7.97
N VAL A 17 10.18 -4.24 7.00
CA VAL A 17 10.87 -2.97 7.27
C VAL A 17 9.98 -2.04 8.08
N MET A 18 8.70 -1.92 7.73
CA MET A 18 7.74 -1.11 8.48
C MET A 18 7.61 -1.59 9.93
N ALA A 19 7.45 -2.89 10.16
CA ALA A 19 7.38 -3.47 11.50
C ALA A 19 8.68 -3.24 12.30
N SER A 20 9.85 -3.33 11.65
CA SER A 20 11.15 -3.09 12.31
C SER A 20 11.33 -1.63 12.75
N LYS A 21 10.63 -0.69 12.12
CA LYS A 21 10.71 0.75 12.37
C LYS A 21 9.66 1.27 13.36
N VAL A 22 9.01 0.40 14.14
CA VAL A 22 7.93 0.80 15.06
C VAL A 22 8.34 1.93 16.01
N GLY A 23 9.58 1.92 16.52
CA GLY A 23 10.09 2.96 17.41
C GLY A 23 10.21 4.32 16.72
N GLU A 24 10.69 4.34 15.47
CA GLU A 24 10.88 5.57 14.69
C GLU A 24 9.54 6.18 14.28
N PHE A 25 8.60 5.35 13.81
CA PHE A 25 7.23 5.77 13.54
C PHE A 25 6.52 6.27 14.79
N THR A 26 6.68 5.58 15.92
CA THR A 26 6.07 5.98 17.19
C THR A 26 6.57 7.36 17.60
N ARG A 27 7.89 7.57 17.58
CA ARG A 27 8.50 8.87 17.90
C ARG A 27 7.96 9.99 17.01
N LEU A 28 7.99 9.82 15.69
CA LEU A 28 7.50 10.84 14.74
C LEU A 28 6.01 11.12 14.91
N MET A 29 5.18 10.09 15.06
CA MET A 29 3.74 10.28 15.26
C MET A 29 3.44 11.06 16.54
N MET A 30 4.14 10.75 17.64
CA MET A 30 3.99 11.47 18.89
C MET A 30 4.40 12.95 18.74
N GLU A 31 5.54 13.21 18.11
CA GLU A 31 6.07 14.56 17.87
C GLU A 31 5.17 15.40 16.96
N GLU A 32 4.64 14.81 15.88
CA GLU A 32 3.89 15.55 14.85
C GLU A 32 2.40 15.67 15.17
N THR A 33 1.79 14.67 15.81
CA THR A 33 0.33 14.59 15.98
C THR A 33 -0.15 14.58 17.43
N GLY A 34 0.77 14.48 18.40
CA GLY A 34 0.41 14.33 19.81
C GLY A 34 -0.22 12.96 20.14
N ALA A 35 -0.08 11.97 19.25
CA ALA A 35 -0.58 10.61 19.47
C ALA A 35 0.05 9.96 20.71
N THR A 36 -0.60 8.94 21.27
CA THR A 36 -0.01 8.11 22.33
C THR A 36 0.83 6.98 21.72
N GLY A 37 1.85 6.52 22.46
CA GLY A 37 2.69 5.39 22.06
C GLY A 37 1.89 4.14 21.65
N PRO A 38 0.89 3.70 22.42
CA PRO A 38 0.04 2.57 22.04
C PRO A 38 -0.73 2.78 20.71
N TRP A 39 -1.26 3.98 20.47
CA TRP A 39 -1.95 4.29 19.21
C TRP A 39 -1.00 4.29 18.01
N ALA A 40 0.21 4.81 18.19
CA ALA A 40 1.23 4.80 17.16
C ALA A 40 1.73 3.37 16.86
N GLY A 41 1.98 2.56 17.88
CA GLY A 41 2.33 1.15 17.71
C GLY A 41 1.25 0.36 16.97
N PHE A 42 -0.03 0.58 17.31
CA PHE A 42 -1.15 0.01 16.57
C PHE A 42 -1.17 0.44 15.10
N ASN A 43 -0.93 1.73 14.84
CA ASN A 43 -0.88 2.28 13.48
C ASN A 43 0.17 1.56 12.62
N VAL A 44 1.37 1.36 13.15
CA VAL A 44 2.48 0.70 12.43
C VAL A 44 2.16 -0.77 12.15
N MET A 45 1.70 -1.51 13.16
CA MET A 45 1.48 -2.95 13.00
C MET A 45 0.31 -3.24 12.05
N LEU A 46 -0.75 -2.43 12.11
CA LEU A 46 -1.86 -2.55 11.16
C LEU A 46 -1.40 -2.20 9.73
N ALA A 47 -0.62 -1.14 9.55
CA ALA A 47 -0.08 -0.77 8.24
C ALA A 47 0.86 -1.85 7.66
N ALA A 48 1.69 -2.49 8.51
CA ALA A 48 2.53 -3.61 8.09
C ALA A 48 1.67 -4.79 7.59
N ASN A 49 0.55 -5.09 8.27
CA ASN A 49 -0.40 -6.09 7.80
C ASN A 49 -1.06 -5.71 6.46
N MET A 50 -1.38 -4.43 6.25
CA MET A 50 -1.91 -3.96 4.95
C MET A 50 -0.92 -4.20 3.81
N LEU A 51 0.38 -4.03 4.03
CA LEU A 51 1.41 -4.35 3.05
C LEU A 51 1.49 -5.86 2.77
N ARG A 52 1.29 -6.72 3.79
CA ARG A 52 1.21 -8.18 3.60
C ARG A 52 0.00 -8.59 2.77
N GLU A 53 -1.17 -8.02 3.03
CA GLU A 53 -2.38 -8.25 2.24
C GLU A 53 -2.21 -7.78 0.79
N ALA A 54 -1.64 -6.60 0.59
CA ALA A 54 -1.30 -6.09 -0.73
C ALA A 54 -0.31 -7.02 -1.46
N ALA A 55 0.69 -7.57 -0.75
CA ALA A 55 1.61 -8.54 -1.31
C ALA A 55 0.88 -9.82 -1.78
N ALA A 56 -0.07 -10.34 -0.99
CA ALA A 56 -0.86 -11.51 -1.36
C ALA A 56 -1.73 -11.26 -2.62
N MET A 57 -2.30 -10.05 -2.73
CA MET A 57 -3.15 -9.65 -3.85
C MET A 57 -2.44 -9.72 -5.21
N THR A 58 -1.13 -9.50 -5.27
CA THR A 58 -0.34 -9.50 -6.53
C THR A 58 -0.47 -10.77 -7.37
N THR A 59 -0.91 -11.89 -6.77
CA THR A 59 -1.14 -13.18 -7.43
C THR A 59 -2.61 -13.58 -7.55
N GLN A 60 -3.52 -12.74 -7.06
CA GLN A 60 -4.96 -12.98 -7.03
C GLN A 60 -5.73 -12.13 -8.06
N ILE A 61 -5.04 -11.25 -8.79
CA ILE A 61 -5.64 -10.44 -9.85
C ILE A 61 -5.93 -11.34 -11.06
N SER A 62 -7.20 -11.73 -11.23
CA SER A 62 -7.66 -12.55 -12.33
C SER A 62 -8.48 -11.75 -13.36
N GLY A 63 -8.44 -12.22 -14.60
CA GLY A 63 -9.42 -11.88 -15.63
C GLY A 63 -10.56 -12.90 -15.66
N GLU A 64 -11.44 -12.76 -16.64
CA GLU A 64 -12.60 -13.63 -16.82
C GLU A 64 -12.71 -14.05 -18.29
N ILE A 65 -13.10 -15.30 -18.53
CA ILE A 65 -13.56 -15.76 -19.84
C ILE A 65 -15.07 -15.57 -19.87
N ILE A 66 -15.56 -14.81 -20.84
CA ILE A 66 -16.97 -14.40 -20.92
C ILE A 66 -17.65 -15.28 -21.98
N PRO A 67 -18.81 -15.90 -21.67
CA PRO A 67 -19.61 -16.57 -22.68
C PRO A 67 -19.93 -15.64 -23.86
N SER A 68 -19.66 -16.09 -25.08
CA SER A 68 -19.93 -15.32 -26.30
C SER A 68 -21.12 -15.90 -27.03
N ASP A 69 -22.08 -15.04 -27.38
CA ASP A 69 -23.22 -15.40 -28.24
C ASP A 69 -22.84 -15.42 -29.74
N LYS A 70 -21.60 -15.06 -30.09
CA LYS A 70 -21.10 -15.08 -31.47
C LYS A 70 -20.30 -16.35 -31.76
N PRO A 71 -20.75 -17.23 -32.68
CA PRO A 71 -20.03 -18.45 -33.03
C PRO A 71 -18.58 -18.19 -33.46
N GLY A 72 -17.67 -19.05 -33.00
CA GLY A 72 -16.25 -18.99 -33.36
C GLY A 72 -15.47 -17.85 -32.69
N THR A 73 -15.99 -17.26 -31.62
CA THR A 73 -15.32 -16.16 -30.90
C THR A 73 -15.04 -16.49 -29.44
N LEU A 74 -13.91 -15.97 -28.94
CA LEU A 74 -13.52 -16.02 -27.53
C LEU A 74 -13.58 -14.59 -26.97
N ALA A 75 -14.41 -14.38 -25.95
CA ALA A 75 -14.47 -13.12 -25.22
C ALA A 75 -13.72 -13.26 -23.89
N MET A 76 -12.86 -12.28 -23.59
CA MET A 76 -12.06 -12.25 -22.36
C MET A 76 -12.04 -10.85 -21.78
N ALA A 77 -12.15 -10.75 -20.45
CA ALA A 77 -11.84 -9.55 -19.70
C ALA A 77 -10.49 -9.73 -18.99
N ILE A 78 -9.63 -8.73 -19.10
CA ILE A 78 -8.34 -8.69 -18.39
C ILE A 78 -8.33 -7.49 -17.44
N ARG A 79 -7.64 -7.63 -16.29
CA ARG A 79 -7.40 -6.52 -15.37
C ARG A 79 -6.07 -5.86 -15.70
N GLN A 80 -6.08 -4.54 -15.78
CA GLN A 80 -4.90 -3.73 -16.05
C GLN A 80 -4.78 -2.61 -15.01
N PRO A 81 -3.55 -2.17 -14.68
CA PRO A 81 -3.35 -0.99 -13.84
C PRO A 81 -3.98 0.24 -14.49
N ALA A 82 -4.51 1.14 -13.66
CA ALA A 82 -5.05 2.42 -14.09
C ALA A 82 -3.95 3.42 -14.51
N GLY A 83 -2.73 3.24 -14.03
CA GLY A 83 -1.56 4.07 -14.38
C GLY A 83 -0.97 4.76 -13.16
N VAL A 84 -1.06 6.09 -13.12
CA VAL A 84 -0.55 6.91 -12.00
C VAL A 84 -1.71 7.28 -11.07
N CYS A 85 -1.57 6.98 -9.78
CA CYS A 85 -2.56 7.29 -8.75
C CYS A 85 -2.03 8.35 -7.78
N LEU A 86 -2.85 9.33 -7.41
CA LEU A 86 -2.57 10.27 -6.32
C LEU A 86 -3.27 9.79 -5.05
N GLY A 87 -2.50 9.44 -4.03
CA GLY A 87 -2.97 9.17 -2.68
C GLY A 87 -2.89 10.41 -1.81
N ILE A 88 -3.98 10.79 -1.15
CA ILE A 88 -4.00 11.89 -0.17
C ILE A 88 -4.49 11.31 1.16
N ALA A 89 -3.64 11.33 2.18
CA ALA A 89 -3.94 10.75 3.49
C ALA A 89 -4.00 11.84 4.57
N PRO A 90 -4.97 11.78 5.50
CA PRO A 90 -5.04 12.70 6.63
C PRO A 90 -4.15 12.25 7.80
N TRP A 91 -4.04 13.10 8.82
CA TRP A 91 -3.05 13.00 9.90
C TRP A 91 -3.49 12.20 11.14
N ASN A 92 -4.77 11.81 11.26
CA ASN A 92 -5.31 11.22 12.49
C ASN A 92 -4.95 9.73 12.69
N ALA A 93 -4.71 9.00 11.61
CA ALA A 93 -4.17 7.64 11.61
C ALA A 93 -3.11 7.54 10.50
N PRO A 94 -2.01 8.30 10.64
CA PRO A 94 -1.17 8.72 9.51
C PRO A 94 -0.46 7.54 8.85
N VAL A 95 0.02 6.56 9.63
CA VAL A 95 0.70 5.38 9.07
C VAL A 95 -0.31 4.45 8.38
N ILE A 96 -1.48 4.22 9.00
CA ILE A 96 -2.54 3.39 8.43
C ILE A 96 -3.04 4.00 7.11
N LEU A 97 -3.44 5.26 7.14
CA LEU A 97 -4.10 5.91 6.01
C LEU A 97 -3.12 6.22 4.88
N GLY A 98 -1.89 6.63 5.22
CA GLY A 98 -0.81 6.80 4.24
C GLY A 98 -0.47 5.50 3.52
N THR A 99 -0.33 4.40 4.27
CA THR A 99 -0.04 3.08 3.69
C THR A 99 -1.21 2.55 2.87
N ARG A 100 -2.45 2.70 3.35
CA ARG A 100 -3.66 2.31 2.62
C ARG A 100 -3.79 3.02 1.27
N ALA A 101 -3.38 4.28 1.20
CA ALA A 101 -3.43 5.07 -0.03
C ALA A 101 -2.46 4.59 -1.12
N LEU A 102 -1.45 3.78 -0.79
CA LEU A 102 -0.43 3.31 -1.74
C LEU A 102 -0.33 1.79 -1.90
N ALA A 103 -0.67 0.99 -0.87
CA ALA A 103 -0.35 -0.44 -0.85
C ALA A 103 -1.07 -1.22 -1.97
N MET A 104 -2.39 -1.08 -2.06
CA MET A 104 -3.19 -1.79 -3.07
C MET A 104 -2.96 -1.27 -4.49
N PRO A 105 -2.89 0.06 -4.75
CA PRO A 105 -2.52 0.54 -6.06
C PRO A 105 -1.16 0.00 -6.54
N LEU A 106 -0.14 -0.04 -5.68
CA LEU A 106 1.16 -0.64 -6.00
C LEU A 106 1.04 -2.14 -6.29
N ALA A 107 0.28 -2.89 -5.49
CA ALA A 107 0.03 -4.32 -5.73
C ALA A 107 -0.64 -4.59 -7.08
N CYS A 108 -1.54 -3.71 -7.51
CA CYS A 108 -2.19 -3.76 -8.82
C CYS A 108 -1.29 -3.27 -9.97
N GLY A 109 -0.04 -2.89 -9.72
CA GLY A 109 0.92 -2.47 -10.73
C GLY A 109 0.84 -0.99 -11.12
N ASN A 110 0.17 -0.14 -10.32
CA ASN A 110 0.14 1.30 -10.52
C ASN A 110 1.41 1.96 -9.99
N THR A 111 1.68 3.17 -10.49
CA THR A 111 2.59 4.11 -9.82
C THR A 111 1.78 4.97 -8.87
N VAL A 112 2.32 5.29 -7.69
CA VAL A 112 1.62 6.11 -6.69
C VAL A 112 2.43 7.34 -6.32
N VAL A 113 1.76 8.49 -6.31
CA VAL A 113 2.24 9.71 -5.68
C VAL A 113 1.47 9.88 -4.38
N LEU A 114 2.16 9.87 -3.23
CA LEU A 114 1.54 10.16 -1.94
C LEU A 114 1.73 11.63 -1.60
N LYS A 115 0.64 12.41 -1.54
CA LYS A 115 0.67 13.74 -0.91
C LYS A 115 0.68 13.56 0.60
N ALA A 116 1.77 13.99 1.22
CA ALA A 116 1.87 14.05 2.68
C ALA A 116 0.89 15.09 3.25
N SER A 117 0.37 14.80 4.46
CA SER A 117 -0.30 15.83 5.25
C SER A 117 0.76 16.77 5.82
N GLU A 118 0.48 18.06 5.76
CA GLU A 118 1.27 19.13 6.37
C GLU A 118 1.39 19.00 7.90
N MET A 119 0.49 18.24 8.53
CA MET A 119 0.48 17.99 9.98
C MET A 119 1.35 16.81 10.40
N CYS A 120 1.73 15.91 9.48
CA CYS A 120 2.58 14.75 9.79
C CYS A 120 3.52 14.37 8.62
N PRO A 121 4.29 15.33 8.08
CA PRO A 121 5.06 15.12 6.86
C PRO A 121 6.20 14.11 7.04
N GLY A 122 6.85 14.08 8.21
CA GLY A 122 7.90 13.14 8.56
C GLY A 122 7.38 11.72 8.67
N THR A 123 6.23 11.52 9.32
CA THR A 123 5.57 10.22 9.42
C THR A 123 5.26 9.65 8.04
N HIS A 124 4.65 10.44 7.13
CA HIS A 124 4.37 9.98 5.76
C HIS A 124 5.63 9.77 4.92
N ARG A 125 6.67 10.60 5.10
CA ARG A 125 7.97 10.39 4.44
C ARG A 125 8.58 9.05 4.85
N LEU A 126 8.49 8.67 6.12
CA LEU A 126 9.01 7.40 6.62
C LEU A 126 8.30 6.20 5.98
N ILE A 127 7.00 6.29 5.68
CA ILE A 127 6.29 5.26 4.89
C ILE A 127 6.95 5.07 3.53
N GLY A 128 7.29 6.16 2.83
CA GLY A 128 7.99 6.08 1.54
C GLY A 128 9.35 5.37 1.64
N GLN A 129 10.06 5.55 2.75
CA GLN A 129 11.37 4.92 2.99
C GLN A 129 11.29 3.42 3.29
N VAL A 130 10.12 2.88 3.65
CA VAL A 130 9.97 1.42 3.83
C VAL A 130 9.81 0.67 2.51
N LEU A 131 9.49 1.38 1.42
CA LEU A 131 9.30 0.83 0.08
C LEU A 131 10.66 0.70 -0.61
N VAL A 132 11.35 -0.41 -0.35
CA VAL A 132 12.70 -0.74 -0.87
C VAL A 132 12.66 -1.72 -2.04
#